data_AF-A0A126NQZ6-F1
#
_entry.id   AF-A0A126NQZ6-F1
#
_cell.length_a   1.000
_cell.length_b   1.000
_cell.length_c   1.000
_cell.angle_alpha   90.00
_cell.angle_beta   90.00
_cell.angle_gamma   90.00
#
_symmetry.space_group_name_H-M   'P 1'
#
loop_
_entity.id
_entity.type
_entity.pdbx_description
1 polymer ?
#
loop_
_entity_poly.entity_id
_entity_poly.type
_entity_poly.pdbx_seq_one_letter_code
_entity_poly.pdbx_strand_id
1 'polypeptide(L)' 'MARDYAGVREGPCPVLIREGDAWRCGLTIAPHRYVVGLQSKPFADAALAPMFAEMLGIGRGCDAEI' A
#
# COMPACT_ATOMS: atom_id res chain seq x y z
N MET A 1 -8.29 -2.70 6.14
CA MET A 1 -7.42 -3.15 5.02
C MET A 1 -6.76 -1.95 4.35
N ALA A 2 -5.75 -2.13 3.49
CA ALA A 2 -4.92 -1.05 2.90
C ALA A 2 -5.69 0.21 2.42
N ARG A 3 -6.93 0.04 1.96
CA ARG A 3 -7.86 1.10 1.54
C ARG A 3 -8.19 2.12 2.63
N ASP A 4 -8.25 1.69 3.89
CA ASP A 4 -8.57 2.55 5.03
C ASP A 4 -7.49 3.63 5.21
N TYR A 5 -6.23 3.27 4.95
CA TYR A 5 -5.10 4.20 4.99
C TYR A 5 -5.08 5.18 3.82
N ALA A 6 -5.68 4.79 2.68
CA ALA A 6 -5.84 5.64 1.51
C ALA A 6 -7.15 6.46 1.52
N GLY A 7 -8.03 6.25 2.51
CA GLY A 7 -9.28 6.99 2.65
C GLY A 7 -10.36 6.64 1.62
N VAL A 8 -10.29 5.48 0.96
CA VAL A 8 -11.21 5.10 -0.13
C VAL A 8 -12.15 3.98 0.27
N ARG A 9 -13.45 4.17 0.04
CA ARG A 9 -14.52 3.22 0.43
C ARG A 9 -15.07 2.35 -0.70
N GLU A 10 -14.96 2.76 -1.97
CA GLU A 10 -15.58 2.06 -3.12
C GLU A 10 -14.59 1.88 -4.30
N GLY A 11 -14.85 0.92 -5.21
CA GLY A 11 -14.02 0.63 -6.40
C GLY A 11 -12.83 -0.33 -6.16
N PRO A 12 -11.90 -0.50 -7.11
CA PRO A 12 -10.64 -1.21 -6.89
C PRO A 12 -9.76 -0.53 -5.83
N CYS A 13 -8.87 -1.27 -5.17
CA CYS A 13 -7.96 -0.69 -4.17
C CYS A 13 -7.03 0.36 -4.82
N PRO A 14 -7.04 1.63 -4.37
CA PRO A 14 -6.28 2.70 -5.03
C PRO A 14 -4.76 2.59 -4.80
N VAL A 15 -4.35 1.75 -3.85
CA VAL A 15 -2.94 1.48 -3.59
C VAL A 15 -2.43 0.26 -4.35
N LEU A 16 -3.28 -0.40 -5.15
CA LEU A 16 -2.84 -1.51 -5.99
C LEU A 16 -2.00 -0.96 -7.14
N ILE A 17 -0.75 -1.42 -7.25
CA ILE A 17 0.15 -1.04 -8.34
C ILE A 17 0.59 -2.28 -9.12
N ARG A 18 0.83 -2.09 -10.41
CA ARG A 18 1.39 -3.12 -11.29
C ARG A 18 2.91 -2.95 -11.37
N GLU A 19 3.65 -3.95 -10.92
CA GLU A 19 5.09 -4.06 -11.11
C GLU A 19 5.38 -5.23 -12.06
N GLY A 20 5.62 -4.92 -13.34
CA GLY A 20 5.72 -5.94 -14.39
C GLY A 20 4.41 -6.70 -14.57
N ASP A 21 4.44 -8.00 -14.31
CA ASP A 21 3.28 -8.89 -14.42
C ASP A 21 2.62 -9.19 -13.07
N ALA A 22 3.07 -8.58 -11.98
CA ALA A 22 2.53 -8.79 -10.64
C ALA A 22 1.79 -7.54 -10.12
N TRP A 23 0.66 -7.78 -9.44
CA TRP A 23 -0.03 -6.76 -8.65
C TRP A 23 0.50 -6.73 -7.22
N ARG A 24 0.81 -5.53 -6.72
CA ARG A 24 1.41 -5.32 -5.40
C ARG A 24 0.72 -4.20 -4.64
N CYS A 25 0.86 -4.23 -3.31
CA CYS A 25 0.37 -3.16 -2.44
C CYS A 25 1.36 -2.00 -2.41
N GLY A 26 0.92 -0.81 -2.81
CA GLY A 26 1.70 0.42 -2.74
C GLY A 26 2.12 0.80 -1.31
N LEU A 27 1.38 0.37 -0.28
CA LEU A 27 1.76 0.59 1.12
C LEU A 27 2.96 -0.24 1.57
N THR A 28 3.25 -1.36 0.91
CA THR A 28 4.42 -2.19 1.22
C THR A 28 5.66 -1.78 0.43
N ILE A 29 5.57 -0.69 -0.35
CA ILE A 29 6.64 -0.21 -1.24
C ILE A 29 6.94 1.26 -0.97
N ALA A 30 5.92 2.12 -1.09
CA ALA A 30 6.05 3.57 -0.92
C ALA A 30 4.82 4.16 -0.20
N PRO A 31 4.59 3.81 1.09
CA PRO A 31 3.42 4.24 1.84
C PRO A 31 3.24 5.77 1.91
N HIS A 32 4.31 6.57 1.83
CA HIS A 32 4.20 8.04 1.80
C HIS A 32 3.29 8.57 0.70
N ARG A 33 3.15 7.84 -0.42
CA ARG A 33 2.33 8.26 -1.57
C ARG A 33 0.83 8.11 -1.33
N TYR A 34 0.44 7.26 -0.39
CA TYR A 34 -0.95 6.82 -0.25
C TYR A 34 -1.53 7.16 1.13
N VAL A 35 -0.69 7.30 2.16
CA VAL A 35 -1.13 7.62 3.51
C VAL A 35 -1.23 9.13 3.69
N VAL A 36 -2.40 9.59 4.12
CA VAL A 36 -2.65 11.00 4.44
C VAL A 36 -1.70 11.46 5.55
N GLY A 37 -0.97 12.55 5.31
CA GLY A 37 -0.03 13.14 6.26
C GLY A 37 1.42 12.66 6.11
N LEU A 38 1.68 11.75 5.17
CA LEU A 38 3.04 11.26 4.87
C LEU A 38 3.58 11.74 3.52
N GLN A 39 2.80 12.44 2.70
CA GLN A 39 3.20 12.79 1.32
C GLN A 39 4.52 13.58 1.21
N SER A 40 4.87 14.37 2.24
CA SER A 40 6.14 15.10 2.31
C SER A 40 7.28 14.34 2.99
N LYS A 41 7.08 13.06 3.33
CA LYS A 41 8.00 12.24 4.13
C LYS A 41 8.38 10.93 3.42
N PRO A 42 9.05 10.98 2.25
CA PRO A 42 9.47 9.78 1.53
C PRO A 42 10.41 8.89 2.37
N PHE A 43 11.17 9.48 3.29
CA PHE A 43 12.03 8.75 4.21
C PHE A 43 11.28 7.83 5.18
N ALA A 44 9.98 8.06 5.40
CA ALA A 44 9.16 7.23 6.28
C ALA A 44 8.90 5.83 5.68
N ASP A 45 9.07 5.66 4.36
CA ASP A 45 8.82 4.39 3.67
C ASP A 45 9.65 3.24 4.26
N ALA A 46 10.93 3.49 4.56
CA ALA A 46 11.83 2.45 5.06
C ALA A 46 11.37 1.86 6.41
N ALA A 47 10.70 2.66 7.23
CA ALA A 47 10.15 2.22 8.51
C ALA A 47 8.74 1.63 8.35
N LEU A 48 7.90 2.23 7.50
CA LEU A 48 6.48 1.91 7.44
C LEU A 48 6.14 0.78 6.47
N ALA A 49 6.87 0.64 5.36
CA ALA A 49 6.66 -0.44 4.41
C ALA A 49 6.72 -1.85 5.04
N PRO A 50 7.73 -2.19 5.89
CA PRO A 50 7.75 -3.49 6.57
C PRO A 50 6.60 -3.64 7.58
N MET A 51 6.22 -2.56 8.29
CA MET A 51 5.07 -2.60 9.20
C MET A 51 3.76 -2.89 8.46
N PHE A 52 3.53 -2.26 7.31
CA PHE A 52 2.36 -2.55 6.48
C PHE A 52 2.41 -3.98 5.91
N ALA A 53 3.58 -4.48 5.55
CA ALA A 53 3.72 -5.86 5.07
C ALA A 53 3.34 -6.87 6.16
N GLU A 54 3.77 -6.64 7.40
CA GLU A 54 3.41 -7.46 8.57
C GLU A 54 1.92 -7.36 8.89
N MET A 55 1.38 -6.14 9.01
CA MET A 55 -0.03 -5.90 9.38
C MET A 55 -1.03 -6.44 8.35
N LEU A 56 -0.69 -6.37 7.06
CA LEU A 56 -1.54 -6.88 5.98
C LEU A 56 -1.38 -8.39 5.77
N GLY A 57 -0.50 -9.02 6.55
CA GLY A 57 -0.31 -10.47 6.60
C GLY A 57 0.40 -11.08 5.40
N ILE A 58 0.51 -10.38 4.26
CA ILE A 58 1.07 -10.94 3.01
C ILE A 58 1.62 -9.81 2.12
N GLY A 59 2.86 -9.96 1.64
CA GLY A 59 3.48 -9.12 0.60
C GLY A 59 2.87 -9.24 -0.81
N ARG A 60 1.61 -9.65 -0.90
CA ARG A 60 0.75 -9.68 -2.08
C ARG A 60 -0.45 -8.80 -1.72
N GLY A 61 -0.70 -7.75 -2.49
CA GLY A 61 -1.69 -6.74 -2.10
C GLY A 61 -3.08 -7.34 -1.89
N CYS A 62 -3.95 -6.60 -1.19
CA CYS A 62 -5.29 -7.04 -0.79
C CYS A 62 -6.22 -7.50 -1.94
N ASP A 63 -5.77 -7.47 -3.19
CA ASP A 63 -6.49 -7.88 -4.39
C ASP A 63 -5.58 -8.62 -5.41
N ALA A 64 -4.43 -9.19 -5.00
CA ALA A 64 -3.51 -9.84 -5.94
C ALA A 64 -4.04 -11.14 -6.59
N GLU A 65 -5.22 -11.60 -6.18
CA GLU A 65 -5.91 -12.79 -6.71
C GLU A 65 -7.19 -12.44 -7.50
N ILE A 66 -7.44 -11.15 -7.80
CA ILE A 66 -8.49 -10.72 -8.74
C ILE A 66 -7.97 -10.77 -10.18
#